data_AF-A0A3B8V4H5-F1
#
_entry.id   AF-A0A3B8V4H5-F1
#
_cell.length_a   1.000
_cell.length_b   1.000
_cell.length_c   1.000
_cell.angle_alpha   90.00
_cell.angle_beta   90.00
_cell.angle_gamma   90.00
#
_symmetry.space_group_name_H-M   'P 1'
#
loop_
_entity.id
_entity.type
_entity.pdbx_description
1 polymer ?
#
loop_
_entity_poly.entity_id
_entity_poly.type
_entity_poly.pdbx_seq_one_letter_code
_entity_poly.pdbx_strand_id
1 'polypeptide(L)'
;FNRGPVVAVELLDTSDRASRNEATLAFIEAYTGVSLPGRGMAEAESRIRSALATHAIALLDPDREPIDRLTDVVLKSIAERARIRSGDAEAPVNGPPAAVTADAARTIATGLFLAASPTMRIEEIDRRRIARRGLVRNEIQGLVAEHVAELEFLGFVVEAEVPSKRAEVAAVLASAALARSLTPSVLEQAASEAIAIAGMDRLRFIARDTDPLGESG
;
A
#
# COMPACT_ATOMS: atom_id res chain seq x y z
N PHE A 1 -19.97 -15.02 -20.14
CA PHE A 1 -18.65 -15.66 -19.90
C PHE A 1 -18.23 -15.38 -18.45
N ASN A 2 -18.77 -16.10 -17.46
CA ASN A 2 -18.61 -15.74 -16.03
C ASN A 2 -17.32 -16.24 -15.36
N ARG A 3 -16.42 -16.89 -16.11
CA ARG A 3 -15.16 -17.45 -15.56
C ARG A 3 -13.92 -16.62 -15.89
N GLY A 4 -14.03 -15.65 -16.80
CA GLY A 4 -12.91 -14.79 -17.20
C GLY A 4 -12.26 -14.06 -16.01
N PRO A 5 -13.03 -13.38 -15.14
CA PRO A 5 -12.48 -12.73 -13.95
C PRO A 5 -11.75 -13.69 -13.02
N VAL A 6 -12.32 -14.88 -12.80
CA VAL A 6 -11.74 -15.91 -11.93
C VAL A 6 -10.40 -16.39 -12.49
N VAL A 7 -10.30 -16.63 -13.79
CA VAL A 7 -9.04 -17.02 -14.45
C VAL A 7 -7.99 -15.91 -14.35
N ALA A 8 -8.38 -14.65 -14.54
CA ALA A 8 -7.46 -13.52 -14.44
C ALA A 8 -6.93 -13.30 -13.01
N VAL A 9 -7.78 -13.45 -11.99
CA VAL A 9 -7.38 -13.42 -10.57
C VAL A 9 -6.47 -14.58 -10.23
N GLU A 10 -6.75 -15.79 -10.71
CA GLU A 10 -5.91 -16.95 -10.42
C GLU A 10 -4.52 -16.87 -11.08
N LEU A 11 -4.46 -16.29 -12.27
CA LEU A 11 -3.19 -15.97 -12.94
C LEU A 11 -2.42 -14.87 -12.20
N LEU A 12 -3.12 -13.90 -11.59
CA LEU A 12 -2.51 -12.85 -10.78
C LEU A 12 -1.93 -13.43 -9.48
N ASP A 13 -2.69 -14.28 -8.78
CA ASP A 13 -2.30 -14.90 -7.50
C ASP A 13 -1.14 -15.90 -7.66
N THR A 14 -0.95 -16.44 -8.87
CA THR A 14 0.15 -17.38 -9.19
C THR A 14 1.31 -16.73 -9.94
N SER A 15 1.26 -15.43 -10.22
CA SER A 15 2.22 -14.74 -11.09
C SER A 15 3.66 -14.75 -10.56
N ASP A 16 3.81 -14.81 -9.24
CA ASP A 16 5.09 -14.88 -8.53
C ASP A 16 5.74 -16.27 -8.64
N ARG A 17 4.91 -17.32 -8.76
CA ARG A 17 5.31 -18.74 -8.85
C ARG A 17 5.39 -19.25 -10.29
N ALA A 18 4.79 -18.55 -11.24
CA ALA A 18 4.75 -18.95 -12.63
C ALA A 18 6.13 -18.87 -13.31
N SER A 19 6.46 -19.89 -14.11
CA SER A 19 7.61 -19.87 -15.02
C SER A 19 7.49 -18.68 -15.97
N ARG A 20 8.37 -17.68 -15.84
CA ARG A 20 8.40 -16.49 -16.69
C ARG A 20 8.98 -16.77 -18.07
N ASN A 21 8.58 -17.85 -18.74
CA ASN A 21 9.06 -18.18 -20.07
C ASN A 21 8.34 -17.37 -21.16
N GLU A 22 8.94 -17.34 -22.35
CA GLU A 22 8.43 -16.56 -23.49
C GLU A 22 7.00 -16.97 -23.86
N ALA A 23 6.65 -18.26 -23.69
CA ALA A 23 5.29 -18.76 -23.89
C ALA A 23 4.31 -18.21 -22.84
N THR A 24 4.70 -18.14 -21.56
CA THR A 24 3.89 -17.54 -20.49
C THR A 24 3.68 -16.05 -20.73
N LEU A 25 4.74 -15.33 -21.13
CA LEU A 25 4.64 -13.90 -21.45
C LEU A 25 3.71 -13.67 -22.65
N ALA A 26 3.91 -14.39 -23.75
CA ALA A 26 3.07 -14.29 -24.94
C ALA A 26 1.60 -14.66 -24.65
N PHE A 27 1.36 -15.64 -23.79
CA PHE A 27 0.01 -15.96 -23.32
C PHE A 27 -0.63 -14.80 -22.56
N ILE A 28 0.08 -14.19 -21.62
CA ILE A 28 -0.43 -13.05 -20.85
C ILE A 28 -0.65 -11.85 -21.76
N GLU A 29 0.24 -11.58 -22.72
CA GLU A 29 0.05 -10.50 -23.72
C GLU A 29 -1.20 -10.74 -24.56
N ALA A 30 -1.40 -11.96 -25.07
CA ALA A 30 -2.59 -12.31 -25.85
C ALA A 30 -3.87 -12.28 -25.02
N TYR A 31 -3.79 -12.65 -23.74
CA TYR A 31 -4.93 -12.69 -22.83
C TYR A 31 -5.33 -11.29 -22.36
N THR A 32 -4.36 -10.45 -22.00
CA THR A 32 -4.60 -9.10 -21.45
C THR A 32 -4.66 -8.01 -22.51
N GLY A 33 -4.11 -8.25 -23.70
CA GLY A 33 -3.95 -7.25 -24.77
C GLY A 33 -2.81 -6.24 -24.52
N VAL A 34 -2.02 -6.42 -23.47
CA VAL A 34 -0.95 -5.49 -23.07
C VAL A 34 0.42 -6.07 -23.44
N SER A 35 1.25 -5.30 -24.14
CA SER A 35 2.64 -5.69 -24.43
C SER A 35 3.50 -5.70 -23.17
N LEU A 36 4.14 -6.82 -22.90
CA LEU A 36 4.99 -7.07 -21.75
C LEU A 36 6.47 -6.90 -22.11
N PRO A 37 7.30 -6.45 -21.14
CA PRO A 37 8.72 -6.28 -21.37
C PRO A 37 9.45 -7.63 -21.38
N GLY A 38 10.59 -7.70 -22.05
CA GLY A 38 11.37 -8.92 -22.19
C GLY A 38 11.83 -9.53 -20.86
N ARG A 39 12.11 -10.85 -20.89
CA ARG A 39 12.32 -11.79 -19.77
C ARG A 39 13.35 -11.40 -18.69
N GLY A 40 14.11 -10.33 -18.87
CA GLY A 40 15.17 -9.87 -17.96
C GLY A 40 15.00 -8.44 -17.42
N MET A 41 13.89 -7.76 -17.72
CA MET A 41 13.66 -6.41 -17.21
C MET A 41 13.17 -6.46 -15.76
N ALA A 42 13.76 -5.63 -14.89
CA ALA A 42 13.41 -5.53 -13.47
C ALA A 42 11.90 -5.22 -13.25
N GLU A 43 11.27 -4.56 -14.23
CA GLU A 43 9.86 -4.17 -14.19
C GLU A 43 8.88 -5.23 -14.70
N ALA A 44 9.36 -6.37 -15.22
CA ALA A 44 8.52 -7.36 -15.89
C ALA A 44 7.44 -7.94 -14.98
N GLU A 45 7.77 -8.21 -13.72
CA GLU A 45 6.81 -8.72 -12.74
C GLU A 45 5.70 -7.70 -12.44
N SER A 46 6.08 -6.44 -12.22
CA SER A 46 5.13 -5.36 -11.94
C SER A 46 4.18 -5.15 -13.13
N ARG A 47 4.71 -5.17 -14.36
CA ARG A 47 3.87 -5.04 -15.57
C ARG A 47 2.94 -6.23 -15.80
N ILE A 48 3.41 -7.47 -15.55
CA ILE A 48 2.56 -8.66 -15.62
C ILE A 48 1.39 -8.56 -14.64
N ARG A 49 1.69 -8.24 -13.38
CA ARG A 49 0.67 -8.08 -12.33
C ARG A 49 -0.31 -6.96 -12.67
N SER A 50 0.19 -5.82 -13.14
CA SER A 50 -0.65 -4.70 -13.55
C SER A 50 -1.58 -5.06 -14.73
N ALA A 51 -1.05 -5.74 -15.75
CA ALA A 51 -1.84 -6.18 -16.90
C ALA A 51 -2.95 -7.16 -16.50
N LEU A 52 -2.62 -8.17 -15.68
CA LEU A 52 -3.59 -9.15 -15.18
C LEU A 52 -4.64 -8.52 -14.27
N ALA A 53 -4.25 -7.63 -13.35
CA ALA A 53 -5.18 -6.93 -12.47
C ALA A 53 -6.13 -6.02 -13.27
N THR A 54 -5.61 -5.27 -14.24
CA THR A 54 -6.41 -4.39 -15.10
C THR A 54 -7.39 -5.20 -15.94
N HIS A 55 -6.94 -6.33 -16.50
CA HIS A 55 -7.79 -7.22 -17.28
C HIS A 55 -8.85 -7.90 -16.41
N ALA A 56 -8.52 -8.35 -15.20
CA ALA A 56 -9.49 -8.91 -14.24
C ALA A 56 -10.59 -7.90 -13.90
N ILE A 57 -10.22 -6.65 -13.63
CA ILE A 57 -11.16 -5.55 -13.38
C ILE A 57 -12.02 -5.28 -14.63
N ALA A 58 -11.40 -5.28 -15.81
CA ALA A 58 -12.09 -5.07 -17.08
C ALA A 58 -13.20 -6.11 -17.30
N LEU A 59 -12.97 -7.36 -16.90
CA LEU A 59 -13.91 -8.47 -17.03
C LEU A 59 -15.01 -8.49 -15.95
N LEU A 60 -14.79 -7.88 -14.78
CA LEU A 60 -15.76 -7.89 -13.67
C LEU A 60 -16.96 -6.97 -13.91
N ASP A 61 -16.78 -5.88 -14.65
CA ASP A 61 -17.84 -4.89 -14.87
C ASP A 61 -17.66 -4.14 -16.22
N PRO A 62 -17.89 -4.81 -17.36
CA PRO A 62 -17.45 -4.37 -18.69
C PRO A 62 -18.04 -3.02 -19.16
N ASP A 63 -19.13 -2.56 -18.54
CA ASP A 63 -19.88 -1.36 -18.96
C ASP A 63 -19.36 -0.06 -18.32
N ARG A 64 -18.39 -0.15 -17.40
CA ARG A 64 -17.77 1.02 -16.75
C ARG A 64 -16.38 1.32 -17.30
N GLU A 65 -15.99 2.59 -17.24
CA GLU A 65 -14.62 3.00 -17.55
C GLU A 65 -13.61 2.29 -16.61
N PRO A 66 -12.46 1.79 -17.10
CA PRO A 66 -11.48 1.06 -16.28
C PRO A 66 -10.96 1.85 -15.07
N ILE A 67 -10.84 3.17 -15.21
CA ILE A 67 -10.33 4.07 -14.16
C ILE A 67 -11.32 4.18 -13.00
N ASP A 68 -12.62 4.26 -13.28
CA ASP A 68 -13.66 4.35 -12.24
C ASP A 68 -13.70 3.06 -11.42
N ARG A 69 -13.56 1.91 -12.08
CA ARG A 69 -13.52 0.60 -11.43
C ARG A 69 -12.30 0.43 -10.54
N LEU A 70 -11.12 0.84 -11.02
CA LEU A 70 -9.89 0.82 -10.23
C LEU A 70 -10.01 1.74 -9.01
N THR A 71 -10.63 2.91 -9.18
CA THR A 71 -10.88 3.86 -8.10
C THR A 71 -11.76 3.24 -7.01
N ASP A 72 -12.84 2.55 -7.38
CA ASP A 72 -13.71 1.84 -6.41
C ASP A 72 -12.94 0.77 -5.62
N VAL A 73 -12.07 -0.01 -6.28
CA VAL A 73 -11.25 -1.05 -5.61
C VAL A 73 -10.26 -0.41 -4.64
N VAL A 74 -9.60 0.69 -5.04
CA VAL A 74 -8.67 1.42 -4.18
C VAL A 74 -9.39 2.02 -2.97
N LEU A 75 -10.53 2.67 -3.17
CA LEU A 75 -11.33 3.24 -2.08
C LEU A 75 -11.84 2.16 -1.11
N LYS A 76 -12.28 1.01 -1.63
CA LYS A 76 -12.63 -0.15 -0.80
C LYS A 76 -11.44 -0.67 -0.01
N SER A 77 -10.26 -0.78 -0.62
CA SER A 77 -9.05 -1.21 0.07
C SER A 77 -8.69 -0.26 1.21
N ILE A 78 -8.74 1.05 0.98
CA ILE A 78 -8.48 2.07 2.02
C ILE A 78 -9.52 1.95 3.15
N ALA A 79 -10.81 1.84 2.81
CA ALA A 79 -11.87 1.68 3.80
C ALA A 79 -11.73 0.37 4.61
N GLU A 80 -11.29 -0.71 3.99
CA GLU A 80 -11.02 -1.99 4.66
C GLU A 80 -9.87 -1.86 5.65
N ARG A 81 -8.77 -1.21 5.23
CA ARG A 81 -7.63 -0.91 6.11
C ARG A 81 -8.05 -0.06 7.31
N ALA A 82 -8.90 0.94 7.09
CA ALA A 82 -9.46 1.75 8.18
C ALA A 82 -10.21 0.86 9.18
N ARG A 83 -11.12 0.00 8.69
CA ARG A 83 -11.94 -0.88 9.52
C ARG A 83 -11.12 -1.87 10.34
N ILE A 84 -10.14 -2.53 9.71
CA ILE A 84 -9.25 -3.49 10.38
C ILE A 84 -8.49 -2.80 11.51
N ARG A 85 -8.02 -1.56 11.30
CA ARG A 85 -7.23 -0.83 12.29
C ARG A 85 -8.05 -0.18 13.40
N SER A 86 -9.27 0.29 13.10
CA SER A 86 -10.15 0.89 14.12
C SER A 86 -10.75 -0.13 15.08
N GLY A 87 -10.69 -1.43 14.75
CA GLY A 87 -11.15 -2.51 15.63
C GLY A 87 -12.67 -2.62 15.78
N ASP A 88 -13.44 -1.72 15.17
CA ASP A 88 -14.90 -1.67 15.24
C ASP A 88 -15.52 -1.36 13.87
N ALA A 89 -16.52 -2.16 13.51
CA ALA A 89 -17.12 -2.24 12.17
C ALA A 89 -18.32 -1.30 11.93
N GLU A 90 -18.67 -0.41 12.88
CA GLU A 90 -19.89 0.42 12.78
C GLU A 90 -19.72 1.88 13.19
N ALA A 91 -18.50 2.36 13.47
CA ALA A 91 -18.32 3.79 13.74
C ALA A 91 -18.66 4.60 12.47
N PRO A 92 -19.57 5.60 12.53
CA PRO A 92 -19.76 6.52 11.41
C PRO A 92 -18.48 7.31 11.24
N VAL A 93 -17.71 6.87 10.26
CA VAL A 93 -16.44 7.46 9.90
C VAL A 93 -16.73 8.80 9.22
N ASN A 94 -16.73 9.89 9.99
CA ASN A 94 -16.85 11.24 9.45
C ASN A 94 -15.51 11.68 8.87
N GLY A 95 -15.30 11.48 7.57
CA GLY A 95 -14.15 11.99 6.84
C GLY A 95 -13.75 11.13 5.64
N PRO A 96 -12.82 11.61 4.79
CA PRO A 96 -12.28 10.81 3.70
C PRO A 96 -11.67 9.51 4.23
N PRO A 97 -11.88 8.33 3.60
CA PRO A 97 -11.41 7.04 4.11
C PRO A 97 -9.90 6.99 4.48
N ALA A 98 -9.07 7.72 3.73
CA ALA A 98 -7.63 7.79 4.00
C ALA A 98 -7.30 8.54 5.31
N ALA A 99 -8.02 9.63 5.61
CA ALA A 99 -7.82 10.38 6.85
C ALA A 99 -8.12 9.52 8.08
N VAL A 100 -9.13 8.67 7.94
CA VAL A 100 -9.63 7.78 8.98
C VAL A 100 -8.65 6.65 9.21
N THR A 101 -8.08 6.12 8.13
CA THR A 101 -7.03 5.12 8.22
C THR A 101 -5.81 5.67 8.97
N ALA A 102 -5.40 6.90 8.64
CA ALA A 102 -4.32 7.59 9.35
C ALA A 102 -4.68 7.92 10.82
N ASP A 103 -5.93 8.28 11.12
CA ASP A 103 -6.41 8.50 12.49
C ASP A 103 -6.42 7.20 13.31
N ALA A 104 -6.86 6.09 12.72
CA ALA A 104 -6.81 4.78 13.37
C ALA A 104 -5.36 4.36 13.67
N ALA A 105 -4.44 4.57 12.72
CA ALA A 105 -3.02 4.31 12.92
C ALA A 105 -2.43 5.19 14.03
N ARG A 106 -2.82 6.47 14.09
CA ARG A 106 -2.45 7.39 15.18
C ARG A 106 -2.98 6.90 16.53
N THR A 107 -4.25 6.50 16.62
CA THR A 107 -4.86 5.99 17.85
C THR A 107 -4.10 4.76 18.37
N ILE A 108 -3.76 3.82 17.49
CA ILE A 108 -2.92 2.67 17.84
C ILE A 108 -1.57 3.17 18.37
N ALA A 109 -0.86 4.03 17.63
CA ALA A 109 0.44 4.55 18.03
C ALA A 109 0.42 5.21 19.42
N THR A 110 -0.61 6.01 19.72
CA THR A 110 -0.77 6.67 21.03
C THR A 110 -1.13 5.70 22.16
N GLY A 111 -1.75 4.57 21.85
CA GLY A 111 -2.16 3.55 22.82
C GLY A 111 -1.06 2.55 23.16
N LEU A 112 0.08 2.57 22.47
CA LEU A 112 1.16 1.61 22.70
C LEU A 112 1.90 1.87 24.01
N PHE A 113 2.10 0.80 24.79
CA PHE A 113 3.08 0.79 25.86
C PHE A 113 4.45 0.45 25.28
N LEU A 114 5.34 1.44 25.25
CA LEU A 114 6.61 1.35 24.52
C LEU A 114 7.64 0.54 25.30
N ALA A 115 8.03 -0.63 24.76
CA ALA A 115 9.18 -1.39 25.25
C ALA A 115 10.52 -0.71 24.92
N ALA A 116 10.56 0.04 23.81
CA ALA A 116 11.67 0.90 23.43
C ALA A 116 11.14 2.14 22.69
N SER A 117 11.86 3.26 22.79
CA SER A 117 11.46 4.50 22.11
C SER A 117 11.72 4.44 20.60
N PRO A 118 10.70 4.65 19.75
CA PRO A 118 10.89 4.83 18.32
C PRO A 118 11.75 6.06 17.98
N THR A 119 12.32 6.05 16.78
CA THR A 119 13.24 7.08 16.28
C THR A 119 12.53 8.43 16.08
N MET A 120 11.30 8.39 15.58
CA MET A 120 10.45 9.57 15.41
C MET A 120 9.39 9.63 16.51
N ARG A 121 9.11 10.83 17.02
CA ARG A 121 8.07 11.01 18.05
C ARG A 121 6.69 11.24 17.43
N ILE A 122 5.63 10.81 18.12
CA ILE A 122 4.24 11.00 17.67
C ILE A 122 3.93 12.48 17.46
N GLU A 123 4.37 13.37 18.35
CA GLU A 123 4.10 14.81 18.25
C GLU A 123 4.76 15.43 17.00
N GLU A 124 5.88 14.85 16.55
CA GLU A 124 6.52 15.28 15.32
C GLU A 124 5.73 14.82 14.09
N ILE A 125 5.25 13.58 14.07
CA ILE A 125 4.39 13.06 13.00
C ILE A 125 3.12 13.93 12.89
N ASP A 126 2.48 14.23 14.03
CA ASP A 126 1.28 15.07 14.09
C ASP A 126 1.53 16.48 13.55
N ARG A 127 2.62 17.12 13.96
CA ARG A 127 2.97 18.46 13.47
C ARG A 127 3.17 18.47 11.96
N ARG A 128 3.85 17.46 11.42
CA ARG A 128 4.07 17.32 9.97
C ARG A 128 2.77 17.05 9.23
N ARG A 129 1.88 16.19 9.76
CA ARG A 129 0.56 15.94 9.19
C ARG A 129 -0.29 17.21 9.13
N ILE A 130 -0.33 18.00 10.20
CA ILE A 130 -1.04 19.29 10.23
C ILE A 130 -0.47 20.23 9.17
N ALA A 131 0.86 20.36 9.10
CA ALA A 131 1.51 21.20 8.09
C ALA A 131 1.17 20.76 6.66
N ARG A 132 1.20 19.45 6.37
CA ARG A 132 0.83 18.91 5.04
C ARG A 132 -0.63 19.19 4.70
N ARG A 133 -1.55 18.96 5.63
CA ARG A 133 -2.98 19.28 5.46
C ARG A 133 -3.19 20.75 5.11
N GLY A 134 -2.44 21.66 5.75
CA GLY A 134 -2.48 23.09 5.44
C GLY A 134 -1.99 23.46 4.02
N LEU A 135 -1.29 22.56 3.32
CA LEU A 135 -0.77 22.76 1.96
C LEU A 135 -1.63 22.09 0.88
N VAL A 136 -2.62 21.29 1.27
CA VAL A 136 -3.51 20.58 0.34
C VAL A 136 -4.40 21.56 -0.41
N ARG A 137 -4.43 21.47 -1.75
CA ARG A 137 -5.28 22.31 -2.60
C ARG A 137 -6.44 21.56 -3.25
N ASN A 138 -6.40 20.23 -3.26
CA ASN A 138 -7.42 19.37 -3.86
C ASN A 138 -7.45 17.99 -3.19
N GLU A 139 -8.48 17.20 -3.51
CA GLU A 139 -8.75 15.92 -2.85
C GLU A 139 -7.62 14.90 -3.04
N ILE A 140 -7.00 14.84 -4.22
CA ILE A 140 -5.92 13.87 -4.47
C ILE A 140 -4.63 14.22 -3.73
N GLN A 141 -4.33 15.52 -3.55
CA GLN A 141 -3.27 15.95 -2.65
C GLN A 141 -3.61 15.64 -1.19
N GLY A 142 -4.89 15.72 -0.82
CA GLY A 142 -5.40 15.27 0.48
C GLY A 142 -5.13 13.79 0.70
N LEU A 143 -5.46 12.94 -0.28
CA LEU A 143 -5.18 11.51 -0.23
C LEU A 143 -3.70 11.21 0.00
N VAL A 144 -2.80 11.84 -0.79
CA VAL A 144 -1.35 11.68 -0.60
C VAL A 144 -0.93 12.12 0.80
N ALA A 145 -1.41 13.27 1.27
CA ALA A 145 -1.06 13.78 2.60
C ALA A 145 -1.48 12.81 3.72
N GLU A 146 -2.64 12.17 3.60
CA GLU A 146 -3.10 11.16 4.55
C GLU A 146 -2.35 9.84 4.44
N HIS A 147 -2.02 9.36 3.24
CA HIS A 147 -1.19 8.16 3.08
C HIS A 147 0.21 8.35 3.69
N VAL A 148 0.83 9.52 3.52
CA VAL A 148 2.13 9.81 4.15
C VAL A 148 2.01 9.78 5.68
N ALA A 149 0.92 10.31 6.23
CA ALA A 149 0.70 10.26 7.68
C ALA A 149 0.43 8.84 8.18
N GLU A 150 -0.39 8.06 7.46
CA GLU A 150 -0.63 6.64 7.73
C GLU A 150 0.70 5.88 7.78
N LEU A 151 1.56 6.08 6.78
CA LEU A 151 2.87 5.44 6.69
C LEU A 151 3.80 5.80 7.87
N GLU A 152 3.84 7.07 8.27
CA GLU A 152 4.66 7.52 9.41
C GLU A 152 4.16 6.93 10.74
N PHE A 153 2.84 6.91 10.98
CA PHE A 153 2.28 6.27 12.18
C PHE A 153 2.51 4.76 12.19
N LEU A 154 2.39 4.09 11.04
CA LEU A 154 2.71 2.66 10.96
C LEU A 154 4.20 2.41 11.22
N GLY A 155 5.10 3.24 10.69
CA GLY A 155 6.53 3.17 11.02
C GLY A 155 6.78 3.25 12.52
N PHE A 156 6.14 4.21 13.20
CA PHE A 156 6.20 4.32 14.66
C PHE A 156 5.72 3.04 15.36
N VAL A 157 4.56 2.52 14.96
CA VAL A 157 3.97 1.30 15.54
C VAL A 157 4.90 0.11 15.34
N VAL A 158 5.46 -0.07 14.14
CA VAL A 158 6.36 -1.18 13.83
C VAL A 158 7.66 -1.09 14.63
N GLU A 159 8.27 0.10 14.76
CA GLU A 159 9.48 0.26 15.59
C GLU A 159 9.23 -0.02 17.08
N ALA A 160 8.02 0.29 17.56
CA ALA A 160 7.62 0.04 18.94
C ALA A 160 7.30 -1.44 19.19
N GLU A 161 6.65 -2.11 18.25
CA GLU A 161 6.27 -3.53 18.36
C GLU A 161 7.43 -4.49 18.01
N VAL A 162 8.28 -4.13 17.05
CA VAL A 162 9.38 -4.97 16.52
C VAL A 162 10.67 -4.13 16.37
N PRO A 163 11.38 -3.83 17.48
CA PRO A 163 12.58 -2.98 17.47
C PRO A 163 13.70 -3.40 16.50
N SER A 164 13.83 -4.69 16.16
CA SER A 164 14.84 -5.17 15.19
C SER A 164 14.63 -4.60 13.79
N LYS A 165 13.40 -4.14 13.46
CA LYS A 165 13.04 -3.65 12.13
C LYS A 165 13.24 -2.16 11.92
N ARG A 166 13.84 -1.44 12.87
CA ARG A 166 14.10 0.01 12.74
C ARG A 166 14.84 0.38 11.47
N ALA A 167 15.86 -0.40 11.08
CA ALA A 167 16.61 -0.13 9.86
C ALA A 167 15.75 -0.27 8.60
N GLU A 168 14.93 -1.33 8.51
CA GLU A 168 14.00 -1.51 7.41
C GLU A 168 12.87 -0.47 7.41
N VAL A 169 12.34 -0.09 8.57
CA VAL A 169 11.34 0.99 8.69
C VAL A 169 11.92 2.30 8.15
N ALA A 170 13.13 2.68 8.59
CA ALA A 170 13.81 3.88 8.12
C ALA A 170 14.06 3.83 6.60
N ALA A 171 14.44 2.67 6.06
CA ALA A 171 14.63 2.46 4.63
C ALA A 171 13.31 2.66 3.85
N VAL A 172 12.20 2.07 4.31
CA VAL A 172 10.88 2.23 3.66
C VAL A 172 10.45 3.70 3.66
N LEU A 173 10.57 4.40 4.79
CA LEU A 173 10.23 5.82 4.90
C LEU A 173 11.09 6.69 3.98
N ALA A 174 12.40 6.43 3.91
CA ALA A 174 13.33 7.16 3.05
C ALA A 174 13.04 6.90 1.56
N SER A 175 12.83 5.65 1.17
CA SER A 175 12.49 5.28 -0.20
C SER A 175 11.16 5.88 -0.64
N ALA A 176 10.13 5.87 0.21
CA ALA A 176 8.85 6.50 -0.08
C ALA A 176 8.97 8.02 -0.26
N ALA A 177 9.71 8.69 0.63
CA ALA A 177 9.97 10.12 0.52
C ALA A 177 10.72 10.50 -0.76
N LEU A 178 11.72 9.70 -1.15
CA LEU A 178 12.46 9.89 -2.40
C LEU A 178 11.58 9.64 -3.62
N ALA A 179 10.81 8.54 -3.65
CA ALA A 179 9.89 8.25 -4.75
C ALA A 179 8.89 9.40 -4.94
N ARG A 180 8.33 9.92 -3.84
CA ARG A 180 7.40 11.04 -3.86
C ARG A 180 8.04 12.34 -4.39
N SER A 181 9.30 12.62 -4.08
CA SER A 181 9.98 13.85 -4.54
C SER A 181 10.36 13.81 -6.02
N LEU A 182 10.62 12.62 -6.56
CA LEU A 182 10.99 12.41 -7.96
C LEU A 182 9.78 12.30 -8.88
N THR A 183 8.59 12.08 -8.33
CA THR A 183 7.36 11.81 -9.09
C THR A 183 6.55 13.09 -9.30
N PRO A 184 6.33 13.56 -10.53
CA PRO A 184 5.59 14.80 -10.79
C PRO A 184 4.06 14.63 -10.67
N SER A 185 3.55 13.42 -10.85
CA SER A 185 2.11 13.13 -10.80
C SER A 185 1.64 12.82 -9.37
N VAL A 186 0.64 13.56 -8.87
CA VAL A 186 0.06 13.32 -7.54
C VAL A 186 -0.61 11.95 -7.45
N LEU A 187 -1.13 11.43 -8.56
CA LEU A 187 -1.72 10.08 -8.61
C LEU A 187 -0.64 8.99 -8.45
N GLU A 188 0.50 9.15 -9.12
CA GLU A 188 1.63 8.22 -9.00
C GLU A 188 2.28 8.30 -7.61
N GLN A 189 2.30 9.50 -7.00
CA GLN A 189 2.65 9.66 -5.59
C GLN A 189 1.70 8.85 -4.70
N ALA A 190 0.39 8.99 -4.88
CA ALA A 190 -0.60 8.26 -4.08
C ALA A 190 -0.44 6.73 -4.18
N ALA A 191 -0.17 6.23 -5.38
CA ALA A 191 0.10 4.81 -5.62
C ALA A 191 1.39 4.34 -4.95
N SER A 192 2.46 5.13 -5.05
CA SER A 192 3.75 4.82 -4.42
C SER A 192 3.65 4.78 -2.89
N GLU A 193 2.90 5.71 -2.29
CA GLU A 193 2.64 5.68 -0.85
C GLU A 193 1.81 4.45 -0.44
N ALA A 194 0.81 4.06 -1.23
CA ALA A 194 0.02 2.86 -0.94
C ALA A 194 0.88 1.58 -0.96
N ILE A 195 1.85 1.50 -1.87
CA ILE A 195 2.83 0.40 -1.90
C ILE A 195 3.72 0.43 -0.65
N ALA A 196 4.18 1.62 -0.24
CA ALA A 196 5.00 1.77 0.96
C ALA A 196 4.23 1.37 2.23
N ILE A 197 2.95 1.72 2.33
CA ILE A 197 2.05 1.31 3.43
C ILE A 197 1.96 -0.22 3.49
N ALA A 198 1.72 -0.88 2.36
CA ALA A 198 1.69 -2.34 2.31
C ALA A 198 3.05 -2.97 2.68
N GLY A 199 4.16 -2.33 2.28
CA GLY A 199 5.50 -2.71 2.70
C GLY A 199 5.70 -2.61 4.22
N MET A 200 5.18 -1.55 4.84
CA MET A 200 5.22 -1.35 6.29
C MET A 200 4.39 -2.39 7.04
N ASP A 201 3.16 -2.68 6.57
CA ASP A 201 2.31 -3.74 7.13
C ASP A 201 2.99 -5.11 7.05
N ARG A 202 3.72 -5.39 5.95
CA ARG A 202 4.48 -6.64 5.81
C ARG A 202 5.58 -6.79 6.87
N LEU A 203 6.25 -5.71 7.26
CA LEU A 203 7.24 -5.76 8.35
C LEU A 203 6.60 -6.14 9.69
N ARG A 204 5.34 -5.74 9.90
CA ARG A 204 4.56 -6.08 11.09
C ARG A 204 4.14 -7.55 11.16
N PHE A 205 3.95 -8.22 10.02
CA PHE A 205 3.47 -9.61 9.94
C PHE A 205 4.55 -10.69 10.12
N ILE A 206 5.77 -10.33 10.53
CA ILE A 206 6.83 -11.31 10.83
C ILE A 206 6.51 -12.04 12.14
N ALA A 207 6.72 -13.36 12.17
CA ALA A 207 6.42 -14.20 13.32
C ALA A 207 7.20 -13.74 14.56
N ARG A 208 6.47 -13.35 15.61
CA ARG A 208 6.99 -12.83 16.89
C ARG A 208 7.96 -13.78 17.59
N ASP A 209 7.89 -15.08 17.29
CA ASP A 209 8.79 -16.11 17.82
C ASP A 209 10.24 -15.97 17.35
N THR A 210 10.50 -15.17 16.30
CA THR A 210 11.86 -14.92 15.78
C THR A 210 12.50 -13.63 16.28
N ASP A 211 11.78 -12.80 17.04
CA ASP A 211 12.32 -11.56 17.57
C ASP A 211 11.71 -11.23 18.94
N PRO A 212 12.17 -11.88 20.02
CA PRO A 212 11.59 -11.63 21.33
C PRO A 212 11.89 -10.22 21.86
N LEU A 213 13.04 -9.61 21.52
CA LEU A 213 13.49 -8.29 22.04
C LEU A 213 14.60 -7.58 21.22
N GLY A 214 14.89 -7.96 19.98
CA GLY A 214 15.88 -7.28 19.14
C GLY A 214 17.34 -7.74 19.32
N GLU A 215 17.57 -9.03 19.56
CA GLU A 215 18.92 -9.61 19.43
C GLU A 215 19.04 -10.35 18.10
N SER A 216 19.63 -9.70 17.10
CA SER A 216 20.58 -10.26 16.11
C SER A 216 20.78 -9.30 14.93
N GLY A 217 21.95 -8.64 14.88
CA GLY A 217 22.47 -7.97 13.68
C GLY A 217 22.85 -6.51 13.87
#